data_AF-A0A538KA86-F1
#
_entry.id   AF-A0A538KA86-F1
#
_cell.length_a   1.000
_cell.length_b   1.000
_cell.length_c   1.000
_cell.angle_alpha   90.00
_cell.angle_beta   90.00
_cell.angle_gamma   90.00
#
_symmetry.space_group_name_H-M   'P 1'
#
loop_
_entity.id
_entity.type
_entity.pdbx_description
1 polymer ?
#
loop_
_entity_poly.entity_id
_entity_poly.type
_entity_poly.pdbx_seq_one_letter_code
_entity_poly.pdbx_strand_id
1 'polypeptide(L)' 'MPSMQQRYYDILMERVRNDRFPSGQLLNRLEATIFSSEQMIEYMDMLLEKVDESWYPSGELLDRIDRMLRLAAVAA' A
#
# COMPACT_ATOMS: atom_id res chain seq x y z
N MET A 1 15.23 -15.99 9.05
CA MET A 1 14.50 -15.05 9.92
C MET A 1 14.28 -13.78 9.11
N PRO A 2 13.03 -13.31 8.93
CA PRO A 2 12.78 -12.05 8.24
C PRO A 2 13.49 -10.89 8.95
N SER A 3 13.90 -9.87 8.20
CA SER A 3 14.50 -8.67 8.79
C SER A 3 13.49 -7.92 9.66
N MET A 4 13.96 -7.07 10.57
CA MET A 4 13.07 -6.23 11.39
C MET A 4 12.23 -5.30 10.51
N GLN A 5 12.78 -4.86 9.38
CA GLN A 5 12.10 -4.05 8.37
C GLN A 5 10.97 -4.84 7.71
N GLN A 6 11.22 -6.08 7.27
CA GLN A 6 10.18 -6.95 6.70
C GLN A 6 9.06 -7.18 7.72
N ARG A 7 9.42 -7.55 8.94
CA ARG A 7 8.43 -7.80 9.99
C ARG A 7 7.59 -6.55 10.29
N TYR A 8 8.19 -5.36 10.22
CA TYR A 8 7.46 -4.12 10.42
C TYR A 8 6.50 -3.81 9.26
N TYR A 9 6.95 -4.01 8.01
CA TYR A 9 6.12 -3.94 6.82
C TYR A 9 4.90 -4.88 6.94
N ASP A 10 5.13 -6.15 7.27
CA ASP A 10 4.07 -7.16 7.40
C ASP A 10 3.00 -6.73 8.42
N ILE A 11 3.42 -6.20 9.58
CA ILE A 11 2.49 -5.71 10.61
C ILE A 11 1.65 -4.54 10.11
N LEU A 12 2.26 -3.60 9.38
CA LEU A 12 1.54 -2.45 8.86
C LEU A 12 0.60 -2.85 7.72
N MET A 13 1.04 -3.74 6.84
CA MET A 13 0.22 -4.29 5.75
C MET A 13 -1.02 -4.98 6.29
N GLU A 14 -0.85 -5.88 7.27
CA GLU A 14 -1.96 -6.60 7.89
C GLU A 14 -2.95 -5.66 8.57
N ARG A 15 -2.45 -4.61 9.25
CA ARG A 15 -3.32 -3.59 9.86
C ARG A 15 -4.12 -2.83 8.81
N VAL A 16 -3.49 -2.42 7.71
CA VAL A 16 -4.16 -1.71 6.64
C VAL A 16 -5.20 -2.61 5.96
N ARG A 17 -4.88 -3.87 5.66
CA ARG A 17 -5.85 -4.82 5.07
C ARG A 17 -7.12 -4.91 5.89
N ASN A 18 -6.98 -5.17 7.18
CA ASN A 18 -8.13 -5.36 8.09
C ASN A 18 -8.85 -4.05 8.47
N ASP A 19 -8.26 -2.89 8.21
CA ASP A 19 -8.91 -1.60 8.45
C ASP A 19 -9.74 -1.20 7.22
N ARG A 20 -11.05 -0.99 7.42
CA ARG A 20 -11.94 -0.52 6.36
C ARG A 20 -11.61 0.89 5.90
N PHE A 21 -11.12 1.74 6.81
CA PHE A 21 -10.80 3.15 6.54
C PHE A 21 -9.43 3.50 7.11
N PRO A 22 -8.34 2.94 6.52
CA PRO A 22 -7.00 3.15 7.04
C PRO A 22 -6.64 4.64 6.99
N SER A 23 -6.14 5.16 8.10
CA SER A 23 -5.69 6.55 8.16
C SER A 23 -4.54 6.81 7.17
N GLY A 24 -4.52 8.00 6.57
CA GLY A 24 -3.42 8.42 5.69
C GLY A 24 -2.04 8.35 6.35
N GLN A 25 -1.95 8.56 7.66
CA GLN A 25 -0.70 8.40 8.41
C GLN A 25 -0.21 6.95 8.44
N LEU A 26 -1.13 5.98 8.56
CA LEU A 26 -0.80 4.55 8.52
C LEU A 26 -0.32 4.15 7.11
N LEU A 27 -1.01 4.62 6.08
CA LEU A 27 -0.61 4.40 4.68
C LEU A 27 0.76 5.00 4.38
N ASN A 28 1.01 6.25 4.75
CA ASN A 28 2.32 6.90 4.59
C ASN A 28 3.45 6.11 5.25
N ARG A 29 3.18 5.56 6.43
CA ARG A 29 4.16 4.79 7.19
C ARG A 29 4.42 3.43 6.55
N LEU A 30 3.39 2.76 6.03
CA LEU A 30 3.54 1.53 5.27
C LEU A 30 4.34 1.76 3.98
N GLU A 31 4.02 2.80 3.21
CA GLU A 31 4.76 3.17 2.01
C GLU A 31 6.24 3.42 2.28
N ALA A 32 6.57 4.11 3.38
CA ALA A 32 7.96 4.37 3.77
C ALA A 32 8.75 3.11 4.15
N THR A 33 8.07 1.97 4.33
CA THR A 33 8.71 0.66 4.61
C THR A 33 8.88 -0.21 3.37
N ILE A 34 8.40 0.22 2.21
CA ILE A 34 8.56 -0.51 0.94
C ILE A 34 10.00 -0.32 0.44
N PHE A 35 10.73 -1.43 0.28
CA PHE A 35 12.12 -1.42 -0.21
C PHE A 35 12.37 -2.40 -1.37
N SER A 36 11.34 -3.11 -1.82
CA SER A 36 11.42 -4.06 -2.92
C SER A 36 10.23 -3.93 -3.88
N SER A 37 10.42 -4.33 -5.13
CA SER A 37 9.35 -4.36 -6.13
C SER A 37 8.22 -5.32 -5.73
N GLU A 38 8.52 -6.43 -5.05
CA GLU A 38 7.53 -7.38 -4.55
C GLU A 38 6.59 -6.73 -3.54
N GLN A 39 7.13 -6.02 -2.55
CA GLN A 39 6.33 -5.27 -1.56
C GLN A 39 5.53 -4.13 -2.19
N MET A 40 6.05 -3.51 -3.26
CA MET A 40 5.31 -2.49 -4.00
C MET A 40 4.10 -3.09 -4.70
N ILE A 41 4.28 -4.23 -5.38
CA ILE A 41 3.19 -4.96 -6.04
C ILE A 41 2.14 -5.38 -5.00
N GLU A 42 2.56 -6.01 -3.90
CA GLU A 42 1.64 -6.45 -2.85
C GLU A 42 0.84 -5.28 -2.24
N TYR A 43 1.50 -4.12 -2.04
CA TYR A 43 0.82 -2.92 -1.56
C TYR A 43 -0.16 -2.36 -2.59
N MET A 44 0.20 -2.36 -3.88
CA MET A 44 -0.70 -1.95 -4.96
C MET A 44 -1.93 -2.84 -5.06
N ASP A 45 -1.75 -4.16 -4.98
CA ASP A 45 -2.85 -5.13 -4.99
C ASP A 45 -3.82 -4.83 -3.84
N MET A 46 -3.30 -4.62 -2.62
CA MET A 46 -4.12 -4.24 -1.47
C MET A 46 -4.89 -2.92 -1.69
N LEU A 47 -4.28 -1.91 -2.29
CA LEU A 47 -4.97 -0.64 -2.58
C LEU A 47 -6.10 -0.85 -3.60
N LEU A 48 -5.86 -1.66 -4.63
CA LEU A 48 -6.86 -2.00 -5.65
C LEU A 48 -8.02 -2.80 -5.06
N GLU A 49 -7.74 -3.78 -4.19
CA GLU A 49 -8.77 -4.52 -3.44
C GLU A 49 -9.66 -3.57 -2.64
N LYS A 50 -9.07 -2.60 -1.93
CA LYS A 50 -9.86 -1.60 -1.17
C LYS A 50 -10.72 -0.71 -2.04
N VAL A 51 -10.27 -0.41 -3.25
CA VAL A 51 -11.07 0.34 -4.23
C VAL A 51 -12.23 -0.52 -4.74
N ASP A 52 -11.99 -1.80 -5.02
CA ASP A 52 -13.01 -2.73 -5.49
C ASP A 52 -14.09 -3.00 -4.42
N GLU A 53 -13.69 -3.09 -3.15
CA GLU A 53 -14.60 -3.27 -2.01
C GLU A 53 -15.39 -2.00 -1.62
N SER A 54 -15.02 -0.84 -2.16
CA SER A 54 -15.61 0.45 -1.78
C SER A 54 -16.45 1.06 -2.89
N TRP A 55 -17.71 1.37 -2.58
CA TRP A 55 -18.58 2.12 -3.50
C TRP A 55 -18.10 3.57 -3.73
N TYR A 56 -17.38 4.13 -2.77
CA TYR A 56 -16.86 5.50 -2.78
C TYR A 56 -15.42 5.50 -2.26
N PRO A 57 -14.45 5.09 -3.08
CA PRO A 57 -13.04 5.13 -2.70
C PRO A 57 -12.61 6.57 -2.42
N SER A 58 -11.72 6.75 -1.44
CA SER A 58 -11.20 8.09 -1.14
C SER A 58 -10.26 8.56 -2.26
N GLY A 59 -10.29 9.87 -2.54
CA GLY A 59 -9.34 10.47 -3.49
C GLY A 59 -7.88 10.20 -3.12
N GLU A 60 -7.58 10.12 -1.82
CA GLU A 60 -6.25 9.77 -1.33
C GLU A 60 -5.80 8.35 -1.74
N LEU A 61 -6.70 7.36 -1.75
CA LEU A 61 -6.37 6.00 -2.23
C LEU A 61 -6.09 6.02 -3.74
N LEU A 62 -6.93 6.72 -4.52
CA LEU A 62 -6.77 6.83 -5.97
C LEU A 62 -5.46 7.55 -6.34
N ASP A 63 -5.16 8.66 -5.66
CA ASP A 63 -3.92 9.43 -5.87
C ASP A 63 -2.66 8.60 -5.55
N ARG A 64 -2.74 7.68 -4.59
CA ARG A 64 -1.64 6.76 -4.27
C ARG A 64 -1.43 5.73 -5.37
N ILE A 65 -2.50 5.12 -5.87
CA ILE A 65 -2.44 4.16 -6.99
C ILE A 65 -1.84 4.84 -8.23
N ASP A 66 -2.33 6.04 -8.58
CA ASP A 66 -1.83 6.81 -9.72
C ASP A 66 -0.33 7.12 -9.59
N ARG A 67 0.13 7.48 -8.40
CA ARG A 67 1.54 7.73 -8.12
C ARG A 67 2.38 6.48 -8.33
N MET A 68 1.92 5.32 -7.86
CA MET A 68 2.64 4.06 -7.98
C MET A 68 2.67 3.53 -9.41
N LEU A 69 1.57 3.63 -10.15
CA LEU A 69 1.53 3.30 -11.58
C LEU A 69 2.54 4.14 -12.38
N ARG A 70 2.67 5.43 -12.06
CA ARG A 70 3.67 6.30 -12.69
C ARG A 70 5.10 5.88 -12.35
N LEU A 71 5.36 5.51 -11.09
CA LEU A 71 6.69 5.03 -10.68
C LEU A 71 7.05 3.71 -11.37
N ALA A 72 6.09 2.78 -11.46
CA ALA A 72 6.28 1.50 -12.14
C ALA A 72 6.52 1.67 -13.64
N ALA A 73 5.78 2.57 -14.31
CA ALA A 73 5.94 2.86 -15.73
C ALA A 73 7.31 3.48 -16.07
N VAL A 74 7.93 4.22 -15.14
CA VAL A 74 9.28 4.78 -15.32
C VAL A 74 10.39 3.75 -15.09
N ALA A 75 10.11 2.67 -14.35
CA ALA A 75 11.07 1.62 -14.04
C ALA A 75 11.14 0.49 -15.09
N ALA A 76 10.21 0.48 -16.06
CA ALA A 76 10.13 -0.49 -17.16
C ALA A 76 10.86 -0.01 -18.42
#